data_AF-A0A653WXR9-F1
#
_entry.id   AF-A0A653WXR9-F1
#
_cell.length_a   1.000
_cell.length_b   1.000
_cell.length_c   1.000
_cell.angle_alpha   90.00
_cell.angle_beta   90.00
_cell.angle_gamma   90.00
#
_symmetry.space_group_name_H-M   'P 1'
#
loop_
_entity.id
_entity.type
_entity.pdbx_description
1 polymer ?
#
loop_
_entity_poly.entity_id
_entity_poly.type
_entity_poly.pdbx_seq_one_letter_code
_entity_poly.pdbx_strand_id
1 'polypeptide(L)'
;MASLFLVIGIILSVTSKWLQLRGQSDVGDLLVFPAAFFLGLALLFSLPFFKEWWEDPASRPKAYRFATFATVGVLSFQLFAWLLFGQGEWLGFLFLIPFLTCLYFVIRTVI
;
A
#
# COMPACT_ATOMS: atom_id res chain seq x y z
N MET A 1 -0.78 -16.80 3.37
CA MET A 1 -0.30 -15.69 2.50
C MET A 1 -0.18 -14.37 3.25
N ALA A 2 -1.21 -13.93 4.00
CA ALA A 2 -1.14 -12.68 4.79
C ALA A 2 0.10 -12.57 5.69
N SER A 3 0.41 -13.61 6.48
CA SER A 3 1.57 -13.60 7.39
C SER A 3 2.91 -13.44 6.67
N LEU A 4 3.05 -13.97 5.45
CA LEU A 4 4.27 -13.82 4.66
C LEU A 4 4.46 -12.37 4.22
N PHE A 5 3.41 -11.76 3.64
CA PHE A 5 3.44 -10.36 3.24
C PHE A 5 3.65 -9.42 4.43
N LEU A 6 3.06 -9.74 5.58
CA LEU A 6 3.24 -8.98 6.81
C LEU A 6 4.71 -8.99 7.25
N VAL A 7 5.34 -10.17 7.31
CA VAL A 7 6.74 -10.32 7.72
C VAL A 7 7.65 -9.55 6.76
N ILE A 8 7.47 -9.70 5.45
CA ILE A 8 8.24 -8.96 4.43
C ILE A 8 8.06 -7.45 4.60
N GLY A 9 6.81 -6.99 4.75
CA GLY A 9 6.48 -5.58 4.94
C GLY A 9 7.13 -4.98 6.19
N ILE A 10 7.12 -5.72 7.31
CA ILE A 10 7.77 -5.31 8.56
C ILE A 10 9.29 -5.24 8.39
N ILE A 11 9.91 -6.27 7.81
CA ILE A 11 11.36 -6.30 7.59
C ILE A 11 11.78 -5.11 6.73
N LEU A 12 11.08 -4.83 5.63
CA LEU A 12 11.36 -3.69 4.77
C LEU A 12 11.16 -2.35 5.49
N SER A 13 10.10 -2.21 6.29
CA SER A 13 9.85 -0.99 7.07
C SER A 13 10.92 -0.74 8.13
N VAL A 14 11.36 -1.77 8.84
CA VAL A 14 12.45 -1.67 9.83
C VAL A 14 13.76 -1.32 9.13
N THR A 15 14.05 -1.98 8.01
CA THR A 15 15.27 -1.73 7.22
C THR A 15 15.30 -0.32 6.66
N SER A 16 14.16 0.17 6.15
CA SER A 16 13.98 1.54 5.68
C SER A 16 14.34 2.56 6.77
N LYS A 17 13.73 2.45 7.95
CA LYS A 17 14.01 3.36 9.08
C LYS A 17 15.46 3.28 9.54
N TRP A 18 16.02 2.08 9.57
CA TRP A 18 17.42 1.88 9.95
C TRP A 18 18.38 2.58 8.99
N LEU A 19 18.11 2.52 7.68
CA LEU A 19 18.92 3.20 6.65
C LEU A 19 18.80 4.72 6.72
N GLN A 20 17.58 5.25 6.97
CA GLN A 20 17.37 6.68 7.20
C GLN A 20 18.21 7.19 8.38
N LEU A 21 18.27 6.43 9.48
CA LEU A 21 19.08 6.78 10.66
C LEU A 21 20.60 6.74 10.42
N ARG A 22 21.06 5.94 9.46
CA ARG A 22 22.48 5.85 9.07
C ARG A 22 22.90 6.87 8.02
N GLY A 23 22.04 7.83 7.69
CA GLY A 23 22.33 8.86 6.69
C GLY A 23 22.17 8.40 5.24
N GLN A 24 21.58 7.21 5.00
CA GLN A 24 21.15 6.77 3.67
C GLN A 24 19.64 7.04 3.49
N SER A 25 19.25 8.31 3.62
CA SER A 25 17.85 8.74 3.57
C SER A 25 17.17 8.32 2.28
N ASP A 26 17.82 8.49 1.13
CA ASP A 26 17.21 8.24 -0.18
C ASP A 26 16.84 6.77 -0.39
N VAL A 27 17.73 5.85 0.02
CA VAL A 27 17.49 4.41 -0.08
C VAL A 27 16.43 3.98 0.93
N GLY A 28 16.49 4.52 2.14
CA GLY A 28 15.50 4.26 3.18
C GLY A 28 14.10 4.72 2.76
N ASP A 29 13.97 5.90 2.16
CA ASP A 29 12.72 6.45 1.64
C ASP A 29 12.15 5.60 0.50
N LEU A 30 13.01 5.17 -0.44
CA LEU A 30 12.60 4.29 -1.53
C LEU A 30 12.06 2.94 -1.01
N LEU A 31 12.64 2.41 0.07
CA LEU A 31 12.19 1.16 0.69
C LEU A 31 10.82 1.25 1.38
N VAL A 32 10.33 2.46 1.68
CA VAL A 32 8.98 2.63 2.26
C VAL A 32 7.90 2.23 1.25
N PHE A 33 8.12 2.41 -0.05
CA PHE A 33 7.16 2.02 -1.10
C PHE A 33 6.88 0.52 -1.16
N PRO A 34 7.89 -0.37 -1.34
CA PRO A 34 7.66 -1.80 -1.31
C PRO A 34 7.17 -2.26 0.08
N ALA A 35 7.61 -1.64 1.17
CA ALA A 35 7.09 -1.94 2.50
C ALA A 35 5.56 -1.68 2.59
N ALA A 36 5.12 -0.50 2.17
CA ALA A 36 3.70 -0.13 2.15
C ALA A 36 2.87 -1.05 1.25
N PHE A 37 3.41 -1.42 0.08
CA PHE A 37 2.77 -2.38 -0.82
C PHE A 37 2.55 -3.75 -0.15
N PHE A 38 3.59 -4.33 0.46
CA PHE A 38 3.48 -5.63 1.13
C PHE A 38 2.58 -5.58 2.36
N LEU A 39 2.61 -4.50 3.14
CA LEU A 39 1.70 -4.31 4.27
C LEU A 39 0.24 -4.17 3.80
N GLY A 40 0.01 -3.44 2.70
CA GLY A 40 -1.31 -3.34 2.07
C GLY A 40 -1.83 -4.71 1.61
N LEU A 41 -1.01 -5.50 0.94
CA LEU A 41 -1.36 -6.88 0.56
C LEU A 41 -1.61 -7.76 1.79
N ALA A 42 -0.80 -7.65 2.84
CA ALA A 42 -1.00 -8.39 4.07
C ALA A 42 -2.37 -8.10 4.70
N LEU A 43 -2.76 -6.82 4.72
CA LEU A 43 -4.07 -6.39 5.19
C LEU A 43 -5.19 -6.96 4.32
N LEU A 44 -5.09 -6.86 2.99
CA LEU A 44 -6.09 -7.42 2.07
C LEU A 44 -6.28 -8.92 2.30
N PHE A 45 -5.19 -9.68 2.34
CA PHE A 45 -5.24 -11.12 2.61
C PHE A 45 -5.62 -11.47 4.05
N SER A 46 -5.70 -10.50 4.97
CA SER A 46 -6.24 -10.70 6.31
C SER A 46 -7.77 -10.64 6.34
N LEU A 47 -8.40 -10.02 5.34
CA LEU A 47 -9.86 -9.83 5.29
C LEU A 47 -10.56 -11.10 4.80
N PRO A 48 -11.58 -11.61 5.52
CA PRO A 48 -12.24 -12.87 5.18
C PRO A 48 -12.93 -12.81 3.81
N PHE A 49 -13.66 -11.73 3.51
CA PHE A 49 -14.33 -11.55 2.22
C PHE A 49 -13.35 -11.52 1.02
N PHE A 50 -12.14 -11.01 1.23
CA PHE A 50 -11.13 -10.96 0.17
C PHE A 50 -10.56 -12.36 -0.11
N LYS A 51 -10.38 -13.19 0.93
CA LYS A 51 -9.99 -14.59 0.77
C LYS A 51 -11.04 -15.36 -0.01
N GLU A 52 -12.31 -15.17 0.32
CA GLU A 52 -13.42 -15.79 -0.40
C GLU A 52 -13.41 -15.42 -1.89
N TRP A 53 -13.23 -14.13 -2.22
CA TRP A 53 -13.14 -13.70 -3.63
C TRP A 53 -11.89 -14.20 -4.35
N TRP A 54 -10.81 -14.48 -3.61
CA TRP A 54 -9.55 -14.98 -4.16
C TRP A 54 -9.61 -16.49 -4.47
N GLU A 55 -10.26 -17.25 -3.58
CA GLU A 55 -10.43 -18.69 -3.70
C GLU A 55 -11.47 -19.07 -4.75
N ASP A 56 -12.57 -18.31 -4.87
CA ASP A 56 -13.60 -18.52 -5.88
C ASP A 56 -13.18 -18.03 -7.28
N PRO A 57 -13.05 -18.93 -8.29
CA PRO A 57 -12.67 -18.56 -9.65
C PRO A 57 -13.60 -17.54 -10.32
N ALA A 58 -14.90 -17.54 -10.00
CA ALA A 58 -15.87 -16.61 -10.58
C ALA A 58 -15.68 -15.18 -10.03
N SER A 59 -15.25 -15.07 -8.76
CA SER A 59 -15.03 -13.81 -8.06
C SER A 59 -13.59 -13.28 -8.18
N ARG A 60 -12.64 -14.07 -8.70
CA ARG A 60 -11.25 -13.64 -8.90
C ARG A 60 -11.08 -12.29 -9.62
N PRO A 61 -11.80 -11.99 -10.72
CA PRO A 61 -11.68 -10.69 -11.37
C PRO A 61 -12.05 -9.52 -10.45
N LYS A 62 -13.00 -9.73 -9.53
CA LYS A 62 -13.38 -8.75 -8.49
C LYS A 62 -12.25 -8.59 -7.47
N ALA A 63 -11.66 -9.69 -7.00
CA ALA A 63 -10.52 -9.66 -6.08
C ALA A 63 -9.32 -8.91 -6.68
N TYR A 64 -8.98 -9.16 -7.96
CA TYR A 64 -7.91 -8.45 -8.64
C TYR A 64 -8.18 -6.95 -8.75
N ARG A 65 -9.38 -6.53 -9.18
CA ARG A 65 -9.74 -5.11 -9.23
C ARG A 65 -9.62 -4.46 -7.86
N PHE A 66 -10.14 -5.12 -6.83
CA PHE A 66 -10.08 -4.63 -5.46
C PHE A 66 -8.63 -4.48 -4.98
N ALA A 67 -7.80 -5.50 -5.20
CA ALA A 67 -6.38 -5.46 -4.86
C ALA A 67 -5.62 -4.37 -5.61
N THR A 68 -5.93 -4.14 -6.89
CA THR A 68 -5.34 -3.06 -7.68
C THR A 68 -5.72 -1.70 -7.12
N PHE A 69 -7.01 -1.43 -6.88
CA PHE A 69 -7.42 -0.14 -6.31
C PHE A 69 -6.84 0.09 -4.91
N ALA A 70 -6.82 -0.95 -4.06
CA ALA A 70 -6.24 -0.85 -2.73
C ALA A 70 -4.73 -0.60 -2.78
N THR A 71 -3.97 -1.31 -3.62
CA THR A 71 -2.51 -1.13 -3.74
C THR A 71 -2.15 0.21 -4.39
N VAL A 72 -2.86 0.63 -5.45
CA VAL A 72 -2.69 1.96 -6.05
C VAL A 72 -3.04 3.06 -5.06
N GLY A 73 -4.10 2.87 -4.26
CA GLY A 73 -4.46 3.79 -3.18
C GLY A 73 -3.34 3.92 -2.15
N VAL A 74 -2.85 2.80 -1.62
CA VAL A 74 -1.74 2.78 -0.65
C VAL A 74 -0.49 3.46 -1.21
N LEU A 75 -0.10 3.15 -2.46
CA LEU A 75 1.06 3.78 -3.09
C LEU A 75 0.85 5.27 -3.37
N SER A 76 -0.36 5.69 -3.74
CA SER A 76 -0.69 7.11 -3.92
C SER A 76 -0.60 7.87 -2.60
N PHE A 77 -1.10 7.30 -1.51
CA PHE A 77 -0.94 7.88 -0.18
C PHE A 77 0.53 7.92 0.26
N GLN A 78 1.30 6.88 -0.05
CA GLN A 78 2.73 6.82 0.24
C GLN A 78 3.52 7.89 -0.54
N LEU A 79 3.18 8.11 -1.82
CA LEU A 79 3.75 9.19 -2.65
C LEU A 79 3.39 10.56 -2.08
N PHE A 80 2.13 10.77 -1.68
CA PHE A 80 1.70 11.99 -1.01
C PHE A 80 2.54 12.27 0.24
N ALA A 81 2.68 11.28 1.12
CA ALA A 81 3.42 11.43 2.37
C ALA A 81 4.91 11.70 2.12
N TRP A 82 5.51 11.00 1.16
CA TRP A 82 6.93 11.19 0.82
C TRP A 82 7.20 12.57 0.21
N LEU A 83 6.38 13.02 -0.74
CA LEU A 83 6.56 14.34 -1.37
C LEU A 83 6.32 15.47 -0.37
N LEU A 84 5.23 15.40 0.40
CA LEU A 84 4.87 16.49 1.30
C LEU A 84 5.76 16.55 2.55
N PHE A 85 6.02 15.42 3.21
CA PHE A 85 6.77 15.38 4.47
C PHE A 85 8.25 15.07 4.29
N GLY A 86 8.60 14.28 3.26
CA GLY A 86 9.99 13.92 2.97
C GLY A 86 10.71 15.01 2.17
N GLN A 87 10.10 15.50 1.09
CA GLN A 87 10.72 16.49 0.19
C GLN A 87 10.22 17.93 0.39
N GLY A 88 9.14 18.15 1.15
CA GLY A 88 8.54 19.48 1.32
C GLY A 88 7.81 20.00 0.09
N GLU A 89 7.51 19.13 -0.87
CA GLU A 89 6.89 19.46 -2.16
C GLU A 89 5.36 19.47 -2.05
N TRP A 90 4.77 20.64 -2.26
CA TRP A 90 3.32 20.83 -2.23
C TRP A 90 2.59 20.06 -3.33
N LEU A 91 3.28 19.70 -4.42
CA LEU A 91 2.74 18.83 -5.47
C LEU A 91 2.29 17.46 -4.93
N GLY A 92 2.80 17.04 -3.75
CA GLY A 92 2.31 15.85 -3.05
C GLY A 92 0.79 15.82 -2.87
N PHE A 93 0.14 16.97 -2.62
CA PHE A 93 -1.32 17.05 -2.45
C PHE A 93 -2.10 16.53 -3.67
N LEU A 94 -1.54 16.58 -4.88
CA LEU A 94 -2.19 16.04 -6.08
C LEU A 94 -2.43 14.53 -5.97
N PHE A 95 -1.58 13.80 -5.23
CA PHE A 95 -1.72 12.36 -5.01
C PHE A 95 -2.83 11.98 -4.02
N LEU A 96 -3.42 12.94 -3.30
CA LEU A 96 -4.65 12.68 -2.54
C LEU A 96 -5.85 12.40 -3.46
N ILE A 97 -5.88 12.97 -4.66
CA ILE A 97 -6.97 12.75 -5.62
C ILE A 97 -7.06 11.27 -6.04
N PRO A 98 -5.99 10.63 -6.55
CA PRO A 98 -6.04 9.20 -6.86
C PRO A 98 -6.23 8.34 -5.60
N PHE A 99 -5.69 8.74 -4.44
CA PHE A 99 -5.93 8.04 -3.18
C PHE A 99 -7.41 8.01 -2.80
N LEU A 100 -8.07 9.17 -2.75
CA LEU A 100 -9.49 9.30 -2.40
C LEU A 100 -10.38 8.60 -3.43
N THR A 101 -10.03 8.67 -4.71
CA THR A 101 -10.73 7.97 -5.78
C THR A 101 -10.66 6.45 -5.57
N CYS A 102 -9.47 5.92 -5.30
CA CYS A 102 -9.28 4.49 -5.00
C CYS A 102 -10.02 4.08 -3.72
N LEU A 103 -9.96 4.90 -2.67
CA LEU A 103 -10.66 4.67 -1.41
C LEU A 103 -12.18 4.57 -1.62
N TYR A 104 -12.75 5.49 -2.41
CA TYR A 104 -14.16 5.45 -2.78
C TYR A 104 -14.54 4.15 -3.51
N PHE A 105 -13.74 3.71 -4.49
CA PHE A 105 -13.98 2.45 -5.20
C PHE A 105 -13.86 1.23 -4.27
N VAL A 106 -12.87 1.21 -3.39
CA VAL A 106 -12.67 0.16 -2.38
C VAL A 106 -13.91 0.06 -1.47
N ILE A 107 -14.34 1.18 -0.89
CA ILE A 107 -15.51 1.22 0.00
C ILE A 107 -16.77 0.76 -0.73
N ARG A 108 -17.02 1.28 -1.95
CA ARG A 108 -18.17 0.88 -2.78
C ARG A 108 -18.16 -0.60 -3.18
N THR A 109 -17.01 -1.24 -3.22
CA THR A 109 -16.90 -2.66 -3.61
C THR A 109 -17.18 -3.60 -2.43
N VAL A 110 -17.04 -3.09 -1.19
CA VAL A 110 -17.21 -3.82 0.07
C VAL A 110 -18.63 -3.67 0.63
N ILE A 111 -19.23 -2.49 0.50
CA ILE A 111 -20.63 -2.19 0.86
C ILE A 111 -21.58 -2.70 -0.23
#